data_AF-A0A957PNV1-F1
#
_entry.id   AF-A0A957PNV1-F1
#
_cell.length_a   1.000
_cell.length_b   1.000
_cell.length_c   1.000
_cell.angle_alpha   90.00
_cell.angle_beta   90.00
_cell.angle_gamma   90.00
#
_symmetry.space_group_name_H-M   'P 1'
#
loop_
_entity.id
_entity.type
_entity.pdbx_description
1 polymer ?
#
loop_
_entity_poly.entity_id
_entity_poly.type
_entity_poly.pdbx_seq_one_letter_code
_entity_poly.pdbx_strand_id
1 'polypeptide(L)'
;MSILNVFKTNASRHETASSGQVVPDPSRCVQCGICSYNCPINIDVRAHAWKGEPVKHSECLTCGECVARCPRGVLRFEKTDLFARSKS
;
A
#
# COMPACT_ATOMS: atom_id res chain seq x y z
N MET A 1 10.26 41.51 -20.56
CA MET A 1 9.59 40.73 -19.51
C MET A 1 9.00 39.47 -20.14
N SER A 2 9.72 38.34 -20.04
CA SER A 2 9.39 37.11 -20.78
C SER A 2 8.48 36.19 -19.96
N ILE A 3 7.22 36.12 -20.37
CA ILE A 3 6.14 35.21 -19.93
C ILE A 3 6.41 33.71 -20.22
N LEU A 4 7.60 33.34 -20.70
CA LEU A 4 7.89 32.00 -21.24
C LEU A 4 8.55 31.01 -20.27
N ASN A 5 8.59 31.28 -18.96
CA ASN A 5 9.27 30.40 -17.99
C ASN A 5 8.38 29.78 -16.91
N VAL A 6 7.06 30.00 -16.93
CA VAL A 6 6.16 29.43 -15.90
C VAL A 6 5.97 27.91 -16.06
N PHE A 7 6.18 27.37 -17.27
CA PHE A 7 5.97 25.94 -17.55
C PHE A 7 7.22 25.05 -17.45
N LYS A 8 8.38 25.56 -17.01
CA LYS A 8 9.65 24.80 -17.02
C LYS A 8 10.10 24.20 -15.68
N THR A 9 9.34 24.35 -14.60
CA THR A 9 9.73 23.88 -13.26
C THR A 9 8.71 22.92 -12.62
N ASN A 10 8.12 22.01 -13.40
CA ASN A 10 7.36 20.90 -12.82
C ASN A 10 7.61 19.54 -13.50
N ALA A 11 8.75 19.39 -14.17
CA ALA A 11 9.15 18.15 -14.84
C ALA A 11 10.02 17.22 -13.96
N SER A 12 10.01 17.36 -12.63
CA SER A 12 10.97 16.63 -11.77
C SER A 12 10.47 16.18 -10.39
N ARG A 13 9.16 16.11 -10.11
CA ARG A 13 8.67 15.59 -8.80
C ARG A 13 7.39 14.76 -8.82
N HIS A 14 7.10 14.07 -9.93
CA HIS A 14 6.26 12.87 -9.86
C HIS A 14 7.15 11.63 -9.96
N GLU A 15 8.17 11.57 -9.12
CA GLU A 15 8.82 10.31 -8.81
C GLU A 15 7.84 9.58 -7.89
N THR A 16 7.19 8.55 -8.43
CA THR A 16 6.11 7.79 -7.80
C THR A 16 6.56 7.30 -6.43
N ALA A 17 6.26 8.07 -5.37
CA ALA A 17 6.63 7.75 -3.99
C ALA A 17 5.80 6.61 -3.38
N SER A 18 4.86 6.03 -4.14
CA SER A 18 3.82 5.13 -3.62
C SER A 18 4.08 3.66 -3.93
N SER A 19 5.33 3.24 -3.98
CA SER A 19 5.67 1.81 -4.06
C SER A 19 5.66 1.20 -2.65
N GLY A 20 4.48 1.17 -2.02
CA GLY A 20 4.28 0.64 -0.67
C GLY A 20 3.37 -0.59 -0.70
N GLN A 21 3.76 -1.67 -0.04
CA GLN A 21 2.93 -2.86 0.11
C GLN A 21 2.66 -3.15 1.58
N VAL A 22 1.44 -3.59 1.89
CA VAL A 22 1.09 -4.07 3.23
C VAL A 22 1.62 -5.49 3.41
N VAL A 23 2.48 -5.68 4.41
CA VAL A 23 3.05 -6.96 4.79
C VAL A 23 2.61 -7.37 6.19
N PRO A 24 2.29 -8.66 6.42
CA PRO A 24 1.92 -9.16 7.74
C PRO A 24 3.10 -9.76 8.50
N ASP A 25 2.97 -9.76 9.83
CA ASP A 25 3.68 -10.65 10.75
C ASP A 25 2.68 -11.71 11.27
N PRO A 26 2.61 -12.89 10.63
CA PRO A 26 1.56 -13.87 10.87
C PRO A 26 1.56 -14.42 12.31
N SER A 27 2.70 -14.35 13.02
CA SER A 27 2.86 -14.86 14.38
C SER A 27 1.90 -14.23 15.40
N ARG A 28 1.40 -13.02 15.11
CA ARG A 28 0.48 -12.27 15.97
C ARG A 28 -0.97 -12.25 15.47
N CYS A 29 -1.27 -12.91 14.34
CA CYS A 29 -2.60 -12.92 13.74
C CYS A 29 -3.53 -13.91 14.44
N VAL A 30 -4.66 -13.41 14.95
CA VAL A 30 -5.72 -14.21 15.60
C VAL A 30 -6.97 -14.36 14.73
N GLN A 31 -6.86 -14.06 13.43
CA GLN A 31 -7.94 -14.15 12.44
C GLN A 31 -9.24 -13.40 12.77
N CYS A 32 -9.18 -12.31 13.57
CA CYS A 32 -10.37 -11.54 13.99
C CYS A 32 -11.17 -10.88 12.86
N GLY A 33 -10.61 -10.71 11.65
CA GLY A 33 -11.32 -10.18 10.48
C GLY A 33 -11.51 -8.67 10.41
N ILE A 34 -11.10 -7.90 11.43
CA ILE A 34 -11.25 -6.43 11.46
C ILE A 34 -10.56 -5.75 10.26
N CYS A 35 -9.41 -6.25 9.82
CA CYS A 35 -8.71 -5.71 8.66
C CYS A 35 -9.48 -5.89 7.34
N SER A 36 -10.11 -7.05 7.12
CA SER A 36 -10.95 -7.29 5.93
C SER A 36 -12.23 -6.45 5.99
N TYR A 37 -12.87 -6.36 7.16
CA TYR A 37 -14.09 -5.56 7.35
C TYR A 37 -13.90 -4.08 7.04
N ASN A 38 -12.74 -3.51 7.41
CA ASN A 38 -12.44 -2.10 7.17
C ASN A 38 -11.76 -1.86 5.81
N CYS A 39 -11.62 -2.88 4.96
CA CYS A 39 -11.08 -2.68 3.63
C CYS A 39 -12.16 -2.01 2.74
N PRO A 40 -11.95 -0.78 2.24
CA PRO A 40 -12.97 -0.06 1.47
C PRO A 40 -13.33 -0.74 0.13
N ILE A 41 -12.48 -1.65 -0.34
CA ILE A 41 -12.67 -2.42 -1.57
C ILE A 41 -12.80 -3.92 -1.31
N ASN A 42 -13.11 -4.32 -0.07
CA ASN A 42 -13.42 -5.70 0.33
C ASN A 42 -12.34 -6.76 -0.01
N ILE A 43 -11.06 -6.40 0.05
CA ILE A 43 -9.98 -7.41 0.02
C ILE A 43 -10.02 -8.24 1.30
N ASP A 44 -9.91 -9.58 1.20
CA ASP A 44 -9.75 -10.44 2.39
C ASP A 44 -8.34 -10.36 2.98
N VAL A 45 -8.00 -9.21 3.56
CA VAL A 45 -6.70 -8.92 4.19
C VAL A 45 -6.38 -9.92 5.31
N ARG A 46 -7.40 -10.41 6.03
CA ARG A 46 -7.25 -11.43 7.08
C ARG A 46 -6.65 -12.73 6.52
N ALA A 47 -7.05 -13.17 5.33
CA ALA A 47 -6.47 -14.36 4.71
C ALA A 47 -4.97 -14.16 4.40
N HIS A 48 -4.61 -13.01 3.83
CA HIS A 48 -3.20 -12.63 3.60
C HIS A 48 -2.41 -12.60 4.92
N ALA A 49 -2.97 -11.97 5.96
CA ALA A 49 -2.35 -11.86 7.27
C ALA A 49 -2.10 -13.21 7.93
N TRP A 50 -3.05 -14.14 7.82
CA TRP A 50 -2.92 -15.50 8.33
C TRP A 50 -1.88 -16.32 7.57
N LYS A 51 -1.84 -16.20 6.25
CA LYS A 51 -0.87 -16.89 5.39
C LYS A 51 0.55 -16.33 5.51
N GLY A 52 0.72 -15.16 6.13
CA GLY A 52 2.01 -14.47 6.13
C GLY A 52 2.38 -13.87 4.77
N GLU A 53 1.40 -13.68 3.90
CA GLU A 53 1.60 -13.18 2.55
C GLU A 53 1.33 -11.67 2.49
N PRO A 54 2.15 -10.90 1.78
CA PRO A 54 1.83 -9.51 1.49
C PRO A 54 0.46 -9.38 0.82
N VAL A 55 -0.24 -8.27 1.10
CA VAL A 55 -1.50 -7.95 0.43
C VAL A 55 -1.19 -7.62 -1.03
N LYS A 56 -1.34 -8.63 -1.89
CA LYS A 56 -1.12 -8.55 -3.34
C LYS A 56 -2.48 -8.52 -4.04
N HIS A 57 -2.93 -7.33 -4.37
CA HIS A 57 -4.17 -7.12 -5.11
C HIS A 57 -4.00 -5.90 -6.02
N SER A 58 -4.37 -6.00 -7.31
CA SER A 58 -4.19 -4.90 -8.28
C SER A 58 -4.91 -3.63 -7.84
N GLU A 59 -6.10 -3.79 -7.27
CA GLU A 59 -6.94 -2.68 -6.81
C GLU A 59 -6.53 -2.13 -5.43
N CYS A 60 -5.51 -2.68 -4.77
CA CYS A 60 -5.13 -2.21 -3.44
C CYS A 60 -4.72 -0.73 -3.47
N LEU A 61 -5.57 0.13 -2.92
CA LEU A 61 -5.36 1.58 -2.89
C LEU A 61 -4.20 2.02 -1.99
N THR A 62 -3.56 1.11 -1.26
CA THR A 62 -2.56 1.41 -0.22
C THR A 62 -3.04 2.42 0.84
N CYS A 63 -4.36 2.44 1.12
CA CYS A 63 -5.01 3.42 2.00
C CYS A 63 -4.63 3.30 3.48
N GLY A 64 -4.18 2.12 3.94
CA GLY A 64 -3.69 1.92 5.29
C GLY A 64 -4.73 1.60 6.36
N GLU A 65 -6.03 1.54 6.06
CA GLU A 65 -7.07 1.20 7.05
C GLU A 65 -6.82 -0.15 7.71
N CYS A 66 -6.42 -1.17 6.95
CA CYS A 66 -6.12 -2.49 7.52
C CYS A 66 -4.96 -2.45 8.53
N VAL A 67 -3.96 -1.59 8.32
CA VAL A 67 -2.82 -1.38 9.22
C VAL A 67 -3.29 -0.65 10.48
N ALA A 68 -4.02 0.45 10.32
CA ALA A 68 -4.51 1.29 11.43
C ALA A 68 -5.50 0.55 12.34
N ARG A 69 -6.34 -0.32 11.78
CA ARG A 69 -7.41 -1.01 12.51
C ARG A 69 -6.99 -2.34 13.12
N CYS A 70 -5.78 -2.85 12.82
CA CYS A 70 -5.35 -4.13 13.37
C CYS A 70 -5.03 -4.01 14.86
N PRO A 71 -5.83 -4.60 15.77
CA PRO A 71 -5.64 -4.42 17.23
C PRO A 71 -4.35 -5.08 17.73
N ARG A 72 -3.81 -6.04 16.96
CA ARG A 72 -2.60 -6.80 17.27
C ARG A 72 -1.34 -6.22 16.61
N GLY A 73 -1.48 -5.18 15.78
CA GLY A 73 -0.38 -4.57 15.04
C GLY A 73 0.33 -5.54 14.09
N VAL A 74 -0.42 -6.46 13.47
CA VAL A 74 0.09 -7.52 12.58
C VAL A 74 0.59 -6.96 11.25
N LEU A 75 -0.06 -5.91 10.75
CA LEU A 75 0.15 -5.37 9.40
C LEU A 75 1.03 -4.12 9.47
N ARG A 76 1.89 -3.93 8.47
CA ARG A 76 2.74 -2.73 8.30
C ARG A 76 3.02 -2.46 6.82
N PHE A 77 3.45 -1.24 6.50
CA PHE A 77 3.90 -0.90 5.16
C PHE A 77 5.39 -1.20 4.98
N GLU A 78 5.73 -1.80 3.84
CA GLU A 78 7.10 -1.92 3.34
C GLU A 78 7.22 -1.28 1.96
N LYS A 79 8.41 -0.76 1.65
CA LYS A 79 8.72 -0.30 0.30
C LYS A 79 8.87 -1.50 -0.62
N THR A 80 8.36 -1.39 -1.84
CA THR A 80 8.40 -2.44 -2.85
C THR A 80 8.79 -1.86 -4.20
N ASP A 81 9.64 -2.54 -4.97
CA ASP A 81 10.05 -2.04 -6.30
C ASP A 81 9.14 -2.55 -7.43
N LEU A 82 7.95 -3.05 -7.10
CA LEU A 82 7.01 -3.65 -8.07
C LEU A 82 6.68 -2.73 -9.27
N PHE A 83 6.71 -1.41 -9.08
CA PHE A 83 6.43 -0.43 -10.13
C PHE A 83 7.69 0.17 -10.80
N ALA A 84 8.89 -0.21 -10.38
CA ALA A 84 10.13 0.29 -11.00
C ALA A 84 10.37 -0.27 -12.42
N ARG A 85 9.56 -1.25 -12.85
CA ARG A 85 9.71 -1.98 -14.13
C ARG A 85 8.88 -1.45 -15.30
N SER A 86 8.15 -0.34 -15.17
CA SER A 86 7.27 0.17 -16.24
C SER A 86 7.94 1.10 -17.27
N LYS A 87 9.28 1.15 -17.33
CA LYS A 87 10.00 1.78 -18.45
C LYS A 87 10.57 0.67 -19.36
N SER A 88 9.81 0.26 -20.37
CA SER A 88 10.33 -0.37 -21.59
C SER A 88 9.67 0.26 -22.80
#